data_AF-A0AB34AIL4-F1
#
_entry.id   AF-A0AB34AIL4-F1
#
_cell.length_a   1.000
_cell.length_b   1.000
_cell.length_c   1.000
_cell.angle_alpha   90.00
_cell.angle_beta   90.00
_cell.angle_gamma   90.00
#
_symmetry.space_group_name_H-M   'P 1'
#
loop_
_entity.id
_entity.type
_entity.pdbx_description
1 polymer ?
#
loop_
_entity_poly.entity_id
_entity_poly.type
_entity_poly.pdbx_seq_one_letter_code
_entity_poly.pdbx_strand_id
1 'polypeptide(L)' 'MSIFIGIVVIILLSVSLIPNLKAVKKSKAAGEKNPRFAIMVGIDSILLILVIVTLILQFLK' A
#
# COMPACT_ATOMS: atom_id res chain seq x y z
N MET A 1 8.44 18.47 -9.85
CA MET A 1 7.20 18.06 -9.14
C MET A 1 6.96 16.55 -9.20
N SER A 2 7.04 15.88 -10.36
CA SER A 2 6.59 14.48 -10.53
C SER A 2 7.26 13.43 -9.61
N ILE A 3 8.60 13.36 -9.59
CA ILE A 3 9.33 12.30 -8.86
C ILE A 3 9.26 12.49 -7.34
N PHE A 4 9.41 13.73 -6.86
CA PHE A 4 9.32 14.06 -5.44
C PHE A 4 7.97 13.64 -4.84
N ILE A 5 6.88 13.94 -5.56
CA ILE A 5 5.53 13.53 -5.17
C ILE A 5 5.41 12.01 -5.15
N GLY A 6 5.94 11.31 -6.15
CA GLY A 6 5.95 9.84 -6.19
C GLY A 6 6.68 9.21 -5.00
N ILE A 7 7.83 9.76 -4.60
CA ILE A 7 8.59 9.31 -3.43
C ILE A 7 7.78 9.52 -2.15
N VAL A 8 7.17 10.70 -1.97
CA VAL A 8 6.32 10.99 -0.80
C VAL A 8 5.14 10.03 -0.71
N VAL A 9 4.49 9.72 -1.84
CA VAL A 9 3.38 8.77 -1.89
C VAL A 9 3.83 7.36 -1.54
N ILE A 10 5.00 6.90 -2.00
CA ILE A 10 5.56 5.59 -1.62
C ILE A 10 5.78 5.51 -0.11
N ILE A 11 6.33 6.57 0.50
CA ILE A 11 6.57 6.61 1.95
C ILE A 11 5.24 6.53 2.70
N LEU A 12 4.24 7.33 2.32
CA LEU A 12 2.91 7.32 2.95
C LEU A 12 2.21 5.96 2.82
N LEU A 13 2.22 5.36 1.63
CA LEU A 13 1.64 4.03 1.39
C LEU A 13 2.36 2.96 2.21
N SER A 14 3.69 3.01 2.30
CA SER A 14 4.47 2.07 3.09
C SER A 14 4.15 2.18 4.59
N VAL A 15 4.01 3.39 5.11
CA VAL A 15 3.63 3.66 6.51
C VAL A 15 2.19 3.20 6.79
N SER A 16 1.27 3.29 5.83
CA SER A 16 -0.12 2.78 5.94
C SER A 16 -0.20 1.25 5.87
N LEU A 17 0.61 0.63 5.01
CA LEU A 17 0.55 -0.81 4.74
C LEU A 17 0.96 -1.64 5.96
N ILE A 18 1.96 -1.17 6.73
CA ILE A 18 2.46 -1.87 7.93
C ILE A 18 1.37 -2.10 9.00
N PRO A 19 0.67 -1.07 9.52
CA PRO A 19 -0.39 -1.25 10.50
C PRO A 19 -1.58 -2.04 9.91
N ASN A 20 -1.91 -1.84 8.63
CA ASN A 20 -2.97 -2.59 7.96
C ASN A 20 -2.66 -4.10 7.89
N LEU A 21 -1.42 -4.47 7.55
CA LEU A 21 -0.98 -5.87 7.57
C LEU A 21 -1.02 -6.46 8.97
N LYS A 22 -0.62 -5.68 9.99
CA LYS A 22 -0.69 -6.11 11.40
C LYS A 22 -2.13 -6.31 11.84
N ALA A 23 -3.05 -5.44 11.44
CA ALA A 23 -4.48 -5.53 11.72
C ALA A 23 -5.12 -6.76 11.05
N VAL A 24 -4.74 -7.07 9.80
CA VAL A 24 -5.19 -8.31 9.11
C VAL A 24 -4.70 -9.55 9.85
N LYS A 25 -3.41 -9.61 10.21
CA LYS A 25 -2.85 -10.74 10.95
C LYS A 25 -3.53 -10.93 12.30
N LYS A 26 -3.77 -9.83 13.03
CA LYS A 26 -4.47 -9.86 14.32
C LYS A 26 -5.92 -10.31 14.17
N SER A 27 -6.64 -9.81 13.17
CA SER A 27 -8.05 -10.20 12.91
C SER A 27 -8.16 -11.66 12.52
N LYS A 28 -7.24 -12.17 11.67
CA LYS A 28 -7.15 -13.60 11.34
C LYS A 28 -6.87 -14.46 12.56
N ALA A 29 -5.96 -14.03 13.44
CA ALA A 29 -5.64 -14.74 14.69
C ALA A 29 -6.79 -14.73 15.71
N ALA A 30 -7.60 -13.67 15.72
CA ALA A 30 -8.77 -13.54 16.58
C ALA A 30 -10.02 -14.29 16.06
N GLY A 31 -9.95 -14.91 14.87
CA GLY A 31 -11.11 -15.53 14.22
C GLY A 31 -12.15 -14.53 13.69
N GLU A 32 -11.91 -13.23 13.85
CA GLU A 32 -12.76 -12.17 13.30
C GLU A 32 -12.63 -12.13 11.78
N LYS A 33 -13.71 -12.54 11.09
CA LYS A 33 -13.86 -12.33 9.65
C LYS A 33 -14.23 -10.86 9.39
N ASN A 34 -13.33 -9.93 9.70
CA ASN A 34 -13.47 -8.54 9.29
C ASN A 34 -12.73 -8.30 7.97
N PRO A 35 -13.43 -8.35 6.81
CA PRO A 35 -12.79 -8.21 5.51
C PRO A 35 -12.22 -6.81 5.26
N ARG A 36 -12.62 -5.79 6.04
CA ARG A 36 -12.18 -4.40 5.83
C ARG A 36 -10.66 -4.27 5.87
N PHE A 37 -10.00 -4.90 6.83
CA PHE A 37 -8.54 -4.82 6.94
C PHE A 37 -7.85 -5.47 5.74
N ALA A 38 -8.39 -6.60 5.26
CA ALA A 38 -7.84 -7.30 4.10
C ALA A 38 -8.01 -6.48 2.81
N ILE A 39 -9.17 -5.84 2.65
CA ILE A 39 -9.45 -4.91 1.54
C ILE A 39 -8.51 -3.70 1.60
N MET A 40 -8.28 -3.12 2.79
CA MET A 40 -7.42 -1.96 2.96
C MET A 40 -5.96 -2.26 2.61
N VAL A 41 -5.43 -3.42 3.03
CA VAL A 41 -4.11 -3.91 2.58
C VAL A 41 -4.08 -4.12 1.07
N GLY A 42 -5.14 -4.69 0.50
CA GLY A 42 -5.23 -4.95 -0.94
C GLY A 42 -5.17 -3.67 -1.76
N ILE A 43 -5.93 -2.65 -1.37
CA ILE A 43 -5.95 -1.33 -2.01
C ILE A 43 -4.57 -0.67 -1.91
N ASP A 44 -3.98 -0.62 -0.71
CA ASP A 44 -2.66 -0.02 -0.49
C ASP A 44 -1.58 -0.71 -1.36
N SER A 45 -1.68 -2.04 -1.51
CA SER A 45 -0.75 -2.82 -2.34
C SER A 45 -0.89 -2.51 -3.83
N ILE A 46 -2.13 -2.39 -4.34
CA ILE A 46 -2.41 -2.04 -5.74
C ILE A 46 -1.90 -0.63 -6.05
N LEU A 47 -2.17 0.33 -5.15
CA LEU A 47 -1.70 1.70 -5.30
C LEU A 47 -0.18 1.78 -5.30
N LEU A 48 0.50 1.02 -4.44
CA LEU A 48 1.96 0.97 -4.41
C LEU A 48 2.53 0.48 -5.75
N ILE A 49 1.96 -0.60 -6.32
CA ILE A 49 2.36 -1.14 -7.61
C ILE A 49 2.18 -0.10 -8.72
N LEU A 50 1.02 0.57 -8.77
CA LEU A 50 0.75 1.60 -9.78
C LEU A 50 1.75 2.75 -9.72
N VAL A 51 2.08 3.23 -8.53
CA VAL A 51 3.06 4.31 -8.33
C VAL A 51 4.45 3.85 -8.78
N ILE A 52 4.87 2.63 -8.43
CA ILE A 52 6.16 2.07 -8.85
C ILE A 52 6.23 1.96 -10.38
N VAL A 53 5.20 1.39 -11.02
CA VAL A 53 5.15 1.25 -12.49
C VAL A 53 5.21 2.61 -13.17
N THR A 54 4.46 3.59 -12.65
CA THR A 54 4.46 4.96 -13.20
C THR A 54 5.83 5.62 -13.09
N LEU A 55 6.52 5.45 -11.96
CA LEU A 55 7.88 5.97 -11.78
C LEU A 55 8.87 5.29 -12.73
N ILE A 56 8.80 3.96 -12.89
CA ILE A 56 9.64 3.22 -13.84
C ILE A 56 9.41 3.71 -15.27
N LEU A 57 8.14 3.83 -15.69
CA LEU A 57 7.80 4.35 -17.03
C LEU A 57 8.29 5.79 -17.23
N GLN A 58 8.26 6.62 -16.18
CA GLN A 58 8.81 7.97 -16.24
C GLN A 58 10.33 8.00 -16.32
N PHE A 59 11.03 7.04 -15.71
CA PHE A 59 12.49 6.90 -15.82
C PHE A 59 12.94 6.29 -17.15
N LEU A 60 12.12 5.47 -17.80
CA LEU A 60 12.40 4.87 -19.11
C LEU A 60 12.16 5.81 -20.29
N LYS A 61 11.48 6.94 -20.08
CA LYS A 61 11.06 7.89 -21.09
C LYS A 61 12.00 9.09 -21.17
#